data_AF-K0VBJ8-F1
#
_entry.id   AF-K0VBJ8-F1
#
_cell.length_a   1.000
_cell.length_b   1.000
_cell.length_c   1.000
_cell.angle_alpha   90.00
_cell.angle_beta   90.00
_cell.angle_gamma   90.00
#
_symmetry.space_group_name_H-M   'P 1'
#
loop_
_entity.id
_entity.type
_entity.pdbx_description
1 polymer ?
#
loop_
_entity_poly.entity_id
_entity_poly.type
_entity_poly.pdbx_seq_one_letter_code
_entity_poly.pdbx_strand_id
1 'polypeptide(L)'
;MTELKRYAEGLYGDYRRASAAVIHYLRNDADGVNAVLDEAAEQHRCRELMAAVLDMYRLTMPTGGDTIDKIQRLAELWAARELENSTT
;
A
#
# COMPACT_ATOMS: atom_id res chain seq x y z
N MET A 1 21.44 -10.19 -9.07
CA MET A 1 20.62 -9.97 -7.86
C MET A 1 19.43 -10.91 -7.96
N THR A 2 19.10 -11.70 -6.94
CA THR A 2 18.01 -12.70 -6.99
C THR A 2 16.63 -12.02 -6.88
N GLU A 3 15.64 -12.49 -7.63
CA GLU A 3 14.26 -11.97 -7.66
C GLU A 3 13.64 -11.85 -6.26
N LEU A 4 13.88 -12.84 -5.39
CA LEU A 4 13.38 -12.84 -4.01
C LEU A 4 13.90 -11.64 -3.19
N LYS A 5 15.15 -11.23 -3.40
CA LYS A 5 15.75 -10.11 -2.69
C LYS A 5 15.11 -8.79 -3.11
N ARG A 6 14.89 -8.61 -4.42
CA ARG A 6 14.21 -7.43 -4.99
C ARG A 6 12.77 -7.32 -4.49
N TYR A 7 12.06 -8.44 -4.42
CA TYR A 7 10.71 -8.49 -3.85
C TYR A 7 10.69 -8.09 -2.37
N ALA A 8 11.59 -8.65 -1.56
CA ALA A 8 11.69 -8.32 -0.15
C ALA A 8 12.03 -6.84 0.08
N GLU A 9 13.00 -6.29 -0.65
CA GLU A 9 13.37 -4.86 -0.60
C GLU A 9 12.18 -3.95 -0.93
N GLY A 10 11.40 -4.32 -1.96
CA GLY A 10 10.14 -3.62 -2.26
C GLY A 10 9.18 -3.64 -1.08
N LEU A 11 8.91 -4.82 -0.53
CA LEU A 11 7.98 -4.99 0.59
C LEU A 11 8.38 -4.13 1.81
N TYR A 12 9.67 -4.11 2.18
CA TYR A 12 10.17 -3.24 3.25
C TYR A 12 9.95 -1.75 2.96
N GLY A 13 10.17 -1.34 1.71
CA GLY A 13 9.93 0.02 1.25
C GLY A 13 8.47 0.46 1.46
N ASP A 14 7.51 -0.42 1.18
CA ASP A 14 6.09 -0.09 1.30
C ASP A 14 5.62 0.02 2.74
N TYR A 15 6.05 -0.88 3.62
CA TYR A 15 5.72 -0.77 5.05
C TYR A 15 6.34 0.47 5.71
N ARG A 16 7.53 0.89 5.25
CA ARG A 16 8.14 2.15 5.68
C ARG A 16 7.28 3.35 5.26
N ARG A 17 6.84 3.38 3.99
CA ARG A 17 5.94 4.43 3.48
C ARG A 17 4.58 4.41 4.18
N ALA A 18 3.99 3.24 4.36
CA ALA A 18 2.72 3.07 5.06
C ALA A 18 2.81 3.64 6.49
N SER A 19 3.88 3.33 7.21
CA SER A 19 4.12 3.90 8.55
C SER A 19 4.24 5.43 8.51
N ALA A 20 4.98 5.98 7.54
CA ALA A 20 5.11 7.43 7.38
C ALA A 20 3.77 8.10 7.06
N ALA A 21 3.00 7.57 6.11
CA ALA A 21 1.68 8.07 5.75
C ALA A 21 0.74 8.08 6.96
N VAL A 22 0.72 6.99 7.75
CA VAL A 22 -0.09 6.91 8.98
C VAL A 22 0.35 7.96 10.00
N ILE A 23 1.66 8.18 10.19
CA ILE A 23 2.17 9.20 11.11
C ILE A 23 1.75 10.61 10.67
N HIS A 24 1.88 10.95 9.38
CA HIS A 24 1.44 12.25 8.85
C HIS A 24 -0.07 12.42 8.98
N TYR A 25 -0.85 11.38 8.67
CA TYR A 25 -2.29 11.38 8.86
C TYR A 25 -2.69 11.65 10.31
N LEU A 26 -2.07 10.95 11.28
CA LEU A 26 -2.33 11.16 12.72
C LEU A 26 -1.97 12.57 13.21
N ARG A 27 -1.09 13.27 12.49
CA ARG A 27 -0.70 14.66 12.77
C ARG A 27 -1.55 15.70 12.02
N ASN A 28 -2.56 15.27 11.25
CA ASN A 28 -3.30 16.11 10.31
C ASN A 28 -2.40 16.84 9.30
N ASP A 29 -1.29 16.20 8.92
CA ASP A 29 -0.32 16.72 7.97
C ASP A 29 -0.62 16.19 6.56
N ALA A 30 -1.53 16.89 5.86
CA ALA A 30 -1.98 16.49 4.52
C ALA A 30 -0.84 16.54 3.48
N ASP A 31 0.07 17.52 3.59
CA ASP A 31 1.21 17.66 2.68
C ASP A 31 2.17 16.47 2.86
N GLY A 32 2.42 16.04 4.09
CA GLY A 32 3.20 14.84 4.38
C GLY A 32 2.55 13.55 3.86
N VAL A 33 1.22 13.43 3.92
CA VAL A 33 0.50 12.29 3.31
C VAL A 33 0.67 12.30 1.79
N ASN A 34 0.47 13.45 1.14
CA ASN A 34 0.60 13.57 -0.31
C ASN A 34 2.03 13.27 -0.77
N ALA A 35 3.05 13.74 -0.06
CA ALA A 35 4.45 13.45 -0.38
C ALA A 35 4.76 11.95 -0.39
N VAL A 36 4.16 11.18 0.55
CA VAL A 36 4.33 9.71 0.57
C VAL A 36 3.58 9.04 -0.59
N LEU A 37 2.40 9.53 -0.95
CA LEU A 37 1.65 9.03 -2.10
C LEU A 37 2.39 9.30 -3.41
N ASP A 38 2.99 10.48 -3.56
CA ASP A 38 3.81 10.84 -4.71
C ASP A 38 5.06 9.95 -4.80
N GLU A 39 5.77 9.70 -3.69
CA GLU A 39 6.93 8.78 -3.66
C GLU A 39 6.54 7.36 -4.12
N ALA A 40 5.35 6.89 -3.72
CA ALA A 40 4.84 5.59 -4.14
C ALA A 40 4.42 5.59 -5.62
N ALA A 41 3.84 6.68 -6.11
CA ALA A 41 3.43 6.84 -7.50
C ALA A 41 4.64 6.85 -8.45
N GLU A 42 5.70 7.60 -8.10
CA GLU A 42 6.96 7.64 -8.84
C GLU A 42 7.61 6.25 -9.00
N GLN A 43 7.33 5.33 -8.07
CA GLN A 43 7.84 3.97 -8.09
C GLN A 43 6.85 2.95 -8.68
N HIS A 44 5.66 3.40 -9.08
CA HIS A 44 4.54 2.56 -9.51
C HIS A 44 4.08 1.55 -8.44
N ARG A 45 4.09 1.96 -7.17
CA ARG A 45 3.80 1.10 -6.01
C ARG A 45 2.69 1.61 -5.10
N CYS A 46 1.78 2.44 -5.62
CA CYS A 46 0.64 2.96 -4.85
C CYS A 46 -0.25 1.84 -4.30
N ARG A 47 -0.44 0.77 -5.06
CA ARG A 47 -1.25 -0.39 -4.63
C ARG A 47 -0.60 -1.08 -3.43
N GLU A 48 0.70 -1.29 -3.48
CA GLU A 48 1.48 -1.95 -2.44
C GLU A 48 1.55 -1.10 -1.18
N LEU A 49 1.66 0.23 -1.32
CA LEU A 49 1.51 1.16 -0.20
C LEU A 49 0.14 0.98 0.48
N MET A 50 -0.95 0.99 -0.28
CA MET A 50 -2.30 0.82 0.28
C MET A 50 -2.47 -0.55 0.96
N ALA A 51 -1.94 -1.62 0.36
CA ALA A 51 -1.94 -2.94 0.97
C ALA A 51 -1.17 -2.97 2.29
N ALA A 52 0.02 -2.37 2.33
CA ALA A 52 0.84 -2.28 3.53
C ALA A 52 0.15 -1.49 4.66
N VAL A 53 -0.56 -0.40 4.35
CA VAL A 53 -1.37 0.35 5.32
C VAL A 53 -2.47 -0.56 5.90
N LEU A 54 -3.20 -1.28 5.05
CA LEU A 54 -4.28 -2.18 5.48
C LEU A 54 -3.76 -3.34 6.34
N ASP A 55 -2.61 -3.92 5.98
CA ASP A 55 -1.95 -4.96 6.77
C ASP A 55 -1.53 -4.44 8.15
N MET A 56 -1.04 -3.21 8.24
CA MET A 56 -0.74 -2.59 9.54
C MET A 56 -2.00 -2.44 10.41
N TYR A 57 -3.14 -2.05 9.80
CA TYR A 57 -4.42 -2.02 10.51
C TYR A 57 -4.89 -3.42 10.92
N ARG A 58 -4.63 -4.45 10.11
CA ARG A 58 -4.97 -5.85 10.45
C ARG A 58 -4.23 -6.35 11.69
N LEU A 59 -2.98 -5.90 11.89
CA LEU A 59 -2.19 -6.24 13.08
C LEU A 59 -2.64 -5.51 14.35
N THR A 60 -3.22 -4.31 14.21
CA THR A 60 -3.55 -3.44 15.34
C THR A 60 -5.02 -3.49 15.75
N MET A 61 -5.91 -3.91 14.85
CA MET A 61 -7.35 -4.01 15.13
C MET A 61 -7.72 -5.40 15.66
N PRO A 62 -8.56 -5.49 16.70
CA PRO A 62 -9.11 -6.77 17.13
C PRO A 62 -9.91 -7.38 15.97
N THR A 63 -9.61 -8.64 15.66
CA THR A 63 -10.13 -9.43 14.54
C THR A 63 -11.66 -9.54 14.54
N GLY A 64 -12.32 -8.53 13.98
CA GLY A 64 -13.72 -8.54 13.54
C GLY A 64 -13.88 -8.71 12.01
N GLY A 65 -12.77 -8.84 11.28
CA GLY A 65 -12.59 -9.82 10.20
C GLY A 65 -13.32 -9.68 8.86
N ASP A 66 -13.90 -8.55 8.48
CA ASP A 66 -14.61 -8.47 7.18
C ASP A 66 -14.26 -7.23 6.34
N THR A 67 -14.07 -6.06 6.96
CA THR A 67 -13.83 -4.81 6.21
C THR A 67 -12.45 -4.75 5.54
N ILE A 68 -11.39 -5.18 6.23
CA ILE A 68 -10.02 -5.12 5.68
C ILE A 68 -9.88 -6.09 4.51
N ASP A 69 -10.37 -7.32 4.66
CA ASP A 69 -10.33 -8.34 3.60
C ASP A 69 -11.12 -7.88 2.35
N LYS A 70 -12.26 -7.20 2.53
CA LYS A 70 -13.03 -6.60 1.43
C LYS A 70 -12.24 -5.50 0.69
N ILE A 71 -11.52 -4.64 1.42
CA ILE A 71 -10.72 -3.58 0.79
C ILE A 71 -9.52 -4.18 0.05
N GLN A 72 -8.83 -5.17 0.63
CA GLN A 72 -7.75 -5.88 -0.05
C GLN A 72 -8.24 -6.53 -1.34
N ARG A 73 -9.40 -7.19 -1.30
CA ARG A 73 -10.00 -7.80 -2.50
C ARG A 73 -10.31 -6.79 -3.59
N LEU A 74 -10.81 -5.60 -3.24
CA LEU A 74 -11.06 -4.54 -4.21
C LEU A 74 -9.77 -4.01 -4.84
N ALA A 75 -8.71 -3.83 -4.04
CA ALA A 75 -7.39 -3.42 -4.55
C ALA A 75 -6.79 -4.45 -5.53
N GLU A 76 -7.01 -5.75 -5.28
CA GLU A 76 -6.62 -6.82 -6.21
C GLU A 76 -7.34 -6.75 -7.55
N LEU A 77 -8.67 -6.61 -7.51
CA LEU A 77 -9.49 -6.54 -8.72
C LEU A 77 -9.15 -5.32 -9.57
N TRP A 78 -8.87 -4.19 -8.91
CA TRP A 78 -8.54 -2.97 -9.63
C TRP A 78 -7.21 -3.09 -10.38
N ALA A 79 -6.20 -3.68 -9.74
CA ALA A 79 -4.90 -3.89 -10.37
C ALA A 79 -4.93 -4.91 -11.50
N ALA A 80 -5.73 -5.97 -11.37
CA ALA A 80 -5.95 -6.92 -12.47
C ALA A 80 -6.53 -6.20 -13.71
N ARG A 81 -7.47 -5.28 -13.49
CA ARG A 81 -8.10 -4.49 -14.56
C ARG A 81 -7.16 -3.46 -15.20
N GLU A 82 -6.27 -2.84 -14.43
CA GLU A 82 -5.25 -1.94 -15.00
C GLU A 82 -4.29 -2.68 -15.93
N LEU A 83 -3.90 -3.92 -15.60
CA LEU A 83 -3.06 -4.76 -16.45
C LEU A 83 -3.75 -5.10 -17.78
N GLU A 84 -5.04 -5.45 -17.74
CA GLU A 84 -5.84 -5.73 -18.94
C GLU A 84 -5.99 -4.49 -19.84
N ASN A 85 -6.25 -3.32 -19.24
CA ASN A 85 -6.35 -2.07 -19.98
C ASN A 85 -5.02 -1.59 -20.59
N SER A 86 -3.88 -2.02 -20.04
CA SER A 86 -2.55 -1.65 -20.55
C SER A 86 -2.07 -2.55 -21.70
N THR A 87 -2.77 -3.66 -21.97
CA THR A 87 -2.44 -4.64 -23.02
C THR A 87 -3.33 -4.55 -24.27
N THR A 88 -4.29 -3.61 -24.28
CA THR A 88 -5.21 -3.33 -25.41
C THR A 88 -4.91 -1.95 -25.99
#